data_AF-A0A250JEW0-F1
#
_entry.id   AF-A0A250JEW0-F1
#
_cell.length_a   1.000
_cell.length_b   1.000
_cell.length_c   1.000
_cell.angle_alpha   90.00
_cell.angle_beta   90.00
_cell.angle_gamma   90.00
#
_symmetry.space_group_name_H-M   'P 1'
#
loop_
_entity.id
_entity.type
_entity.pdbx_description
1 polymer ?
#
loop_
_entity_poly.entity_id
_entity_poly.type
_entity_poly.pdbx_seq_one_letter_code
_entity_poly.pdbx_strand_id
1 'polypeptide(L)'
;MRRVPHSLLLLAGLTATPCAFAQTAPVNLALNKPIAASSTENPVALKAANANDGDLGTRWGSEFVSPTWITVDLGSEQSIGRVVLRWENAYATAYTIRVSNDGTTWSTVHTKTNGQGGTEDISFTPVLARYVSVYGTQKNGIYGYSLYEFEVYATSGGSQPDPDPTDPTDPPPASPGTAPTVSYNARVTGNQTEPAAPFNITEVATFNNPWGLDFLPDGRVVVTEKSDRMYIVTAAGVKTSISGLPVSVGANGGGGQSGLHDVATSPTFAQDRKLWFSYVAKGADNNNHLTLASARLDESAGTATLANLQVIWQEPSSYSVRGQPGARIAFAPNGQQVFLAVGDGDIPAANGDRGHVAQQTDSALGKIIRLNLDGSTPSDNPEASLGGVRGQVWAKGFRNPYGLAFDGSGNLWLNEMGPASGDEFNFIIKGANYGWPLVSNGNHYNGDAYLPGQPYPRHDTAPQFTPPAAYWGWFSTTNSMSPSGLAFYNGNLFPQWKGSALLGSTSSIALYRVVIDPATNNVTGVERYGRSANNVYTGAVRALKVSPLDGSIWYVKGGGDGALRKLTPQ
;
A
#
# COMPACT_ATOMS: atom_id res chain seq x y z
N MET A 1 -69.95 -49.58 27.57
CA MET A 1 -70.22 -50.22 26.26
C MET A 1 -68.96 -50.15 25.41
N ARG A 2 -68.55 -51.30 24.83
CA ARG A 2 -67.73 -51.56 23.61
C ARG A 2 -66.47 -50.68 23.37
N ARG A 3 -65.24 -51.23 23.52
CA ARG A 3 -64.35 -51.92 22.52
C ARG A 3 -64.07 -51.02 21.29
N VAL A 4 -62.86 -50.84 20.74
CA VAL A 4 -61.85 -51.77 20.11
C VAL A 4 -60.57 -50.90 19.77
N PRO A 5 -59.40 -51.41 19.32
CA PRO A 5 -58.41 -52.34 19.89
C PRO A 5 -56.96 -51.76 20.01
N HIS A 6 -56.06 -52.56 20.58
CA HIS A 6 -54.60 -52.47 20.37
C HIS A 6 -54.19 -53.18 19.07
N SER A 7 -53.21 -52.64 18.35
CA SER A 7 -52.41 -53.40 17.38
C SER A 7 -50.99 -52.84 17.30
N LEU A 8 -50.08 -53.64 17.88
CA LEU A 8 -48.69 -53.91 17.51
C LEU A 8 -48.03 -52.98 16.47
N LEU A 9 -46.93 -52.30 16.87
CA LEU A 9 -45.88 -51.94 15.92
C LEU A 9 -44.52 -52.46 16.40
N LEU A 10 -43.91 -53.27 15.53
CA LEU A 10 -42.60 -53.88 15.62
C LEU A 10 -41.48 -52.83 15.74
N LEU A 11 -40.47 -53.15 16.54
CA LEU A 11 -39.15 -52.52 16.55
C LEU A 11 -38.40 -52.94 15.26
N ALA A 12 -38.19 -52.03 14.32
CA ALA A 12 -37.27 -52.20 13.20
C ALA A 12 -36.08 -51.25 13.41
N GLY A 13 -34.88 -51.80 13.58
CA GLY A 13 -33.64 -51.03 13.68
C GLY A 13 -33.35 -50.32 12.35
N LEU A 14 -33.33 -48.99 12.36
CA LEU A 14 -32.68 -48.22 11.30
C LEU A 14 -31.19 -48.14 11.61
N THR A 15 -30.39 -48.83 10.80
CA THR A 15 -28.99 -48.49 10.58
C THR A 15 -28.93 -47.06 10.03
N ALA A 16 -28.25 -46.16 10.75
CA ALA A 16 -27.93 -44.85 10.24
C ALA A 16 -27.08 -45.00 8.97
N THR A 17 -27.65 -44.63 7.83
CA THR A 17 -26.88 -44.41 6.61
C THR A 17 -25.99 -43.18 6.86
N PRO A 18 -24.67 -43.26 6.65
CA PRO A 18 -23.85 -42.06 6.67
C PRO A 18 -24.36 -41.14 5.56
N CYS A 19 -24.65 -39.88 5.91
CA CYS A 19 -24.97 -38.84 4.96
C CYS A 19 -23.92 -38.85 3.85
N ALA A 20 -24.37 -39.02 2.61
CA ALA A 20 -23.55 -38.72 1.45
C ALA A 20 -23.06 -37.27 1.59
N PHE A 21 -21.74 -37.08 1.70
CA PHE A 21 -21.14 -35.76 1.63
C PHE A 21 -21.57 -35.14 0.30
N ALA A 22 -22.24 -33.99 0.36
CA ALA A 22 -22.53 -33.19 -0.81
C ALA A 22 -21.20 -32.89 -1.52
N GLN A 23 -21.02 -33.45 -2.73
CA GLN A 23 -19.89 -33.13 -3.59
C GLN A 23 -19.97 -31.63 -3.88
N THR A 24 -18.98 -30.88 -3.40
CA THR A 24 -18.87 -29.44 -3.66
C THR A 24 -18.87 -29.20 -5.17
N ALA A 25 -19.68 -28.24 -5.62
CA ALA A 25 -19.74 -27.89 -7.04
C ALA A 25 -18.33 -27.53 -7.55
N PRO A 26 -17.95 -27.93 -8.78
CA PRO A 26 -16.66 -27.58 -9.36
C PRO A 26 -16.44 -26.06 -9.35
N VAL A 27 -15.30 -25.61 -8.83
CA VAL A 27 -14.95 -24.18 -8.73
C VAL A 27 -14.36 -23.70 -10.05
N ASN A 28 -14.95 -22.67 -10.66
CA ASN A 28 -14.38 -21.99 -11.83
C ASN A 28 -13.14 -21.20 -11.41
N LEU A 29 -11.97 -21.69 -11.78
CA LEU A 29 -10.66 -21.12 -11.48
C LEU A 29 -10.40 -19.81 -12.24
N ALA A 30 -11.08 -19.57 -13.36
CA ALA A 30 -10.94 -18.36 -14.16
C ALA A 30 -11.81 -17.20 -13.66
N LEU A 31 -12.81 -17.46 -12.81
CA LEU A 31 -13.76 -16.45 -12.34
C LEU A 31 -13.05 -15.28 -11.65
N ASN A 32 -13.29 -14.07 -12.13
CA ASN A 32 -12.73 -12.80 -11.67
C ASN A 32 -11.20 -12.74 -11.63
N LYS A 33 -10.53 -13.58 -12.44
CA LYS A 33 -9.08 -13.59 -12.59
C LYS A 33 -8.60 -12.56 -13.63
N PRO A 34 -7.33 -12.14 -13.57
CA PRO A 34 -6.77 -11.31 -14.62
C PRO A 34 -6.88 -12.00 -15.99
N ILE A 35 -7.46 -11.29 -16.95
CA ILE A 35 -7.66 -11.78 -18.30
C ILE A 35 -7.23 -10.69 -19.28
N ALA A 36 -6.47 -11.09 -20.29
CA ALA A 36 -5.98 -10.21 -21.34
C ALA A 36 -6.39 -10.77 -22.69
N ALA A 37 -6.56 -9.89 -23.68
CA ALA A 37 -6.80 -10.30 -25.06
C ALA A 37 -5.87 -9.55 -25.99
N SER A 38 -5.53 -10.15 -27.13
CA SER A 38 -4.70 -9.50 -28.15
C SER A 38 -5.37 -8.27 -28.76
N SER A 39 -6.70 -8.23 -28.75
CA SER A 39 -7.48 -7.10 -29.23
C SER A 39 -8.86 -7.07 -28.58
N THR A 40 -9.54 -5.93 -28.67
CA THR A 40 -10.92 -5.77 -28.19
C THR A 40 -11.64 -4.75 -29.07
N GLU A 41 -12.77 -5.12 -29.65
CA GLU A 41 -13.57 -4.27 -30.56
C GLU A 41 -13.99 -2.96 -29.87
N ASN A 42 -14.42 -3.06 -28.61
CA ASN A 42 -14.72 -1.92 -27.77
C ASN A 42 -14.10 -2.12 -26.37
N PRO A 43 -13.03 -1.39 -26.02
CA PRO A 43 -12.29 -1.63 -24.78
C PRO A 43 -13.08 -1.31 -23.50
N VAL A 44 -14.26 -0.73 -23.61
CA VAL A 44 -15.16 -0.41 -22.49
C VAL A 44 -16.30 -1.41 -22.41
N ALA A 45 -17.09 -1.54 -23.48
CA ALA A 45 -18.31 -2.35 -23.50
C ALA A 45 -18.04 -3.85 -23.69
N LEU A 46 -16.93 -4.20 -24.37
CA LEU A 46 -16.62 -5.57 -24.78
C LEU A 46 -15.25 -6.04 -24.26
N LYS A 47 -14.80 -5.49 -23.13
CA LYS A 47 -13.49 -5.76 -22.51
C LYS A 47 -13.28 -7.24 -22.16
N ALA A 48 -12.03 -7.68 -22.13
CA ALA A 48 -11.67 -9.09 -21.84
C ALA A 48 -12.23 -9.60 -20.50
N ALA A 49 -12.30 -8.74 -19.48
CA ALA A 49 -12.84 -9.07 -18.16
C ALA A 49 -14.31 -9.51 -18.16
N ASN A 50 -15.08 -9.14 -19.19
CA ASN A 50 -16.46 -9.60 -19.35
C ASN A 50 -16.55 -11.09 -19.73
N ALA A 51 -15.44 -11.74 -20.11
CA ALA A 51 -15.43 -13.16 -20.40
C ALA A 51 -15.12 -14.00 -19.16
N ASN A 52 -14.99 -13.44 -17.96
CA ASN A 52 -14.78 -14.24 -16.77
C ASN A 52 -15.33 -13.58 -15.50
N ASP A 53 -16.33 -12.71 -15.63
CA ASP A 53 -16.95 -12.03 -14.50
C ASP A 53 -18.12 -12.82 -13.88
N GLY A 54 -18.54 -13.91 -14.53
CA GLY A 54 -19.66 -14.73 -14.11
C GLY A 54 -21.04 -14.14 -14.48
N ASP A 55 -21.07 -13.08 -15.30
CA ASP A 55 -22.30 -12.45 -15.77
C ASP A 55 -22.52 -12.73 -17.28
N LEU A 56 -23.41 -13.68 -17.57
CA LEU A 56 -23.79 -14.04 -18.95
C LEU A 56 -24.53 -12.91 -19.72
N GLY A 57 -24.81 -11.78 -19.08
CA GLY A 57 -25.32 -10.57 -19.71
C GLY A 57 -24.23 -9.68 -20.33
N THR A 58 -22.95 -9.89 -19.99
CA THR A 58 -21.81 -9.17 -20.57
C THR A 58 -20.95 -10.11 -21.42
N ARG A 59 -20.11 -9.56 -22.30
CA ARG A 59 -19.21 -10.37 -23.15
C ARG A 59 -17.93 -9.64 -23.49
N TRP A 60 -16.86 -10.40 -23.69
CA TRP A 60 -15.70 -9.93 -24.44
C TRP A 60 -15.98 -10.02 -25.94
N GLY A 61 -15.47 -9.08 -26.72
CA GLY A 61 -15.48 -9.12 -28.18
C GLY A 61 -14.15 -8.63 -28.76
N SER A 62 -13.53 -9.44 -29.62
CA SER A 62 -12.28 -9.06 -30.31
C SER A 62 -12.53 -8.14 -31.49
N GLU A 63 -11.48 -7.44 -31.92
CA GLU A 63 -11.47 -6.85 -33.26
C GLU A 63 -11.64 -7.93 -34.35
N PHE A 64 -12.03 -7.52 -35.56
CA PHE A 64 -12.45 -8.45 -36.62
C PHE A 64 -11.27 -9.04 -37.40
N VAL A 65 -10.19 -9.39 -36.70
CA VAL A 65 -8.94 -9.96 -37.23
C VAL A 65 -8.70 -11.37 -36.70
N SER A 66 -7.93 -12.15 -37.45
CA SER A 66 -7.47 -13.49 -37.06
C SER A 66 -5.99 -13.65 -37.44
N PRO A 67 -5.16 -14.29 -36.61
CA PRO A 67 -5.50 -14.90 -35.32
C PRO A 67 -5.61 -13.90 -34.16
N THR A 68 -6.36 -14.27 -33.13
CA THR A 68 -6.57 -13.47 -31.90
C THR A 68 -6.58 -14.41 -30.70
N TRP A 69 -6.12 -13.94 -29.55
CA TRP A 69 -6.16 -14.71 -28.31
C TRP A 69 -6.84 -13.97 -27.16
N ILE A 70 -7.38 -14.75 -26.23
CA ILE A 70 -7.75 -14.32 -24.89
C ILE A 70 -7.15 -15.29 -23.87
N THR A 71 -6.52 -14.75 -22.84
CA THR A 71 -5.69 -15.49 -21.89
C THR A 71 -6.05 -15.09 -20.47
N VAL A 72 -6.41 -16.07 -19.66
CA VAL A 72 -6.62 -15.90 -18.22
C VAL A 72 -5.38 -16.34 -17.46
N ASP A 73 -4.95 -15.53 -16.50
CA ASP A 73 -3.96 -15.88 -15.49
C ASP A 73 -4.68 -16.39 -14.25
N LEU A 74 -4.60 -17.70 -13.96
CA LEU A 74 -5.25 -18.30 -12.80
C LEU A 74 -4.65 -17.82 -11.46
N GLY A 75 -3.49 -17.15 -11.52
CA GLY A 75 -2.77 -16.54 -10.40
C GLY A 75 -1.72 -17.45 -9.76
N SER A 76 -1.78 -18.76 -10.03
CA SER A 76 -0.78 -19.77 -9.63
C SER A 76 -0.93 -20.99 -10.52
N GLU A 77 0.05 -21.91 -10.50
CA GLU A 77 -0.07 -23.19 -11.19
C GLU A 77 -1.27 -23.98 -10.65
N GLN A 78 -2.15 -24.43 -11.53
CA GLN A 78 -3.35 -25.20 -11.20
C GLN A 78 -3.35 -26.49 -12.05
N SER A 79 -3.86 -27.58 -11.49
CA SER A 79 -4.13 -28.81 -12.25
C SER A 79 -5.42 -28.63 -13.05
N ILE A 80 -5.29 -28.20 -14.30
CA ILE A 80 -6.42 -27.90 -15.18
C ILE A 80 -6.74 -29.12 -16.03
N GLY A 81 -7.99 -29.56 -16.04
CA GLY A 81 -8.45 -30.68 -16.89
C GLY A 81 -9.66 -30.35 -17.75
N ARG A 82 -10.25 -29.15 -17.58
CA ARG A 82 -11.49 -28.77 -18.27
C ARG A 82 -11.58 -27.26 -18.48
N VAL A 83 -12.08 -26.87 -19.64
CA VAL A 83 -12.39 -25.49 -20.01
C VAL A 83 -13.81 -25.45 -20.58
N VAL A 84 -14.60 -24.46 -20.16
CA VAL A 84 -15.92 -24.21 -20.75
C VAL A 84 -15.90 -22.85 -21.42
N LEU A 85 -16.24 -22.82 -22.71
CA LEU A 85 -16.33 -21.61 -23.50
C LEU A 85 -17.80 -21.35 -23.83
N ARG A 86 -18.33 -20.19 -23.43
CA ARG A 86 -19.68 -19.75 -23.77
C ARG A 86 -19.59 -18.68 -24.84
N TRP A 87 -19.65 -19.11 -26.08
CA TRP A 87 -19.58 -18.22 -27.23
C TRP A 87 -20.87 -17.41 -27.40
N GLU A 88 -20.73 -16.20 -27.94
CA GLU A 88 -21.83 -15.48 -28.60
C GLU A 88 -22.04 -16.02 -30.04
N ASN A 89 -22.93 -15.43 -30.82
CA ASN A 89 -23.11 -15.77 -32.23
C ASN A 89 -21.82 -15.61 -33.06
N ALA A 90 -20.91 -14.71 -32.68
CA ALA A 90 -19.58 -14.57 -33.25
C ALA A 90 -18.57 -15.46 -32.51
N TYR A 91 -18.12 -16.56 -33.14
CA TYR A 91 -17.32 -17.60 -32.51
C TYR A 91 -16.19 -18.15 -33.40
N ALA A 92 -15.29 -18.92 -32.78
CA ALA A 92 -14.20 -19.58 -33.50
C ALA A 92 -14.62 -20.94 -34.07
N THR A 93 -14.51 -21.13 -35.39
CA THR A 93 -14.64 -22.45 -36.03
C THR A 93 -13.34 -23.25 -35.93
N ALA A 94 -12.19 -22.59 -35.77
CA ALA A 94 -10.93 -23.22 -35.41
C ALA A 94 -10.18 -22.44 -34.32
N TYR A 95 -9.75 -23.14 -33.27
CA TYR A 95 -8.98 -22.59 -32.15
C TYR A 95 -8.16 -23.67 -31.44
N THR A 96 -7.19 -23.22 -30.65
CA THR A 96 -6.45 -24.08 -29.72
C THR A 96 -6.61 -23.58 -28.29
N ILE A 97 -6.74 -24.50 -27.33
CA ILE A 97 -6.50 -24.19 -25.92
C ILE A 97 -5.03 -24.45 -25.64
N ARG A 98 -4.36 -23.43 -25.11
CA ARG A 98 -2.96 -23.48 -24.73
C ARG A 98 -2.80 -23.17 -23.27
N VAL A 99 -1.75 -23.71 -22.69
CA VAL A 99 -1.39 -23.45 -21.31
C VAL A 99 0.06 -23.02 -21.21
N SER A 100 0.38 -22.28 -20.14
CA SER A 100 1.73 -21.81 -19.86
C SER A 100 1.93 -21.63 -18.35
N ASN A 101 3.17 -21.74 -17.89
CA ASN A 101 3.55 -21.39 -16.52
C ASN A 101 4.17 -20.00 -16.39
N ASP A 102 4.75 -19.47 -17.48
CA ASP A 102 5.47 -18.20 -17.51
C ASP A 102 4.75 -17.11 -18.33
N GLY A 103 3.67 -17.47 -19.04
CA GLY A 103 2.90 -16.57 -19.91
C GLY A 103 3.54 -16.31 -21.28
N THR A 104 4.69 -16.94 -21.57
CA THR A 104 5.49 -16.70 -22.78
C THR A 104 5.74 -17.98 -23.58
N THR A 105 5.98 -19.11 -22.90
CA THR A 105 6.18 -20.44 -23.48
C THR A 105 4.87 -21.20 -23.40
N TRP A 106 4.30 -21.56 -24.55
CA TRP A 106 2.95 -22.11 -24.63
C TRP A 106 2.95 -23.56 -25.14
N SER A 107 2.18 -24.41 -24.47
CA SER A 107 1.89 -25.78 -24.91
C SER A 107 0.42 -25.92 -25.26
N THR A 108 0.11 -26.55 -26.40
CA THR A 108 -1.27 -26.82 -26.81
C THR A 108 -1.80 -28.06 -26.11
N VAL A 109 -2.93 -27.94 -25.43
CA VAL A 109 -3.61 -29.04 -24.70
C VAL A 109 -4.87 -29.51 -25.41
N HIS A 110 -5.43 -28.68 -26.30
CA HIS A 110 -6.57 -29.04 -27.13
C HIS A 110 -6.55 -28.27 -28.45
N THR A 111 -6.96 -28.93 -29.54
CA THR A 111 -7.16 -28.33 -30.86
C THR A 111 -8.55 -28.62 -31.37
N LYS A 112 -9.26 -27.58 -31.80
CA LYS A 112 -10.58 -27.65 -32.41
C LYS A 112 -10.51 -27.10 -33.84
N THR A 113 -11.02 -27.86 -34.81
CA THR A 113 -11.03 -27.48 -36.25
C THR A 113 -12.44 -27.31 -36.82
N ASN A 114 -13.47 -27.59 -36.03
CA ASN A 114 -14.88 -27.53 -36.40
C ASN A 114 -15.75 -27.05 -35.22
N GLY A 115 -15.37 -25.95 -34.58
CA GLY A 115 -16.14 -25.29 -33.52
C GLY A 115 -17.57 -24.96 -33.98
N GLN A 116 -18.55 -25.18 -33.10
CA GLN A 116 -19.98 -25.03 -33.39
C GLN A 116 -20.59 -23.77 -32.74
N GLY A 117 -19.83 -23.08 -31.88
CA GLY A 117 -20.32 -21.96 -31.08
C GLY A 117 -21.20 -22.44 -29.91
N GLY A 118 -21.98 -21.53 -29.33
CA GLY A 118 -22.76 -21.84 -28.12
C GLY A 118 -21.87 -22.18 -26.92
N THR A 119 -22.31 -23.10 -26.05
CA THR A 119 -21.47 -23.59 -24.94
C THR A 119 -20.67 -24.81 -25.40
N GLU A 120 -19.35 -24.67 -25.43
CA GLU A 120 -18.42 -25.77 -25.69
C GLU A 120 -17.70 -26.15 -24.40
N ASP A 121 -17.91 -27.40 -23.96
CA ASP A 121 -17.35 -27.96 -22.73
C ASP A 121 -16.25 -28.97 -23.10
N ILE A 122 -15.01 -28.61 -22.78
CA ILE A 122 -13.83 -29.27 -23.32
C ILE A 122 -13.03 -29.85 -22.17
N SER A 123 -12.81 -31.17 -22.20
CA SER A 123 -11.95 -31.87 -21.25
C SER A 123 -10.69 -32.39 -21.94
N PHE A 124 -9.58 -32.42 -21.20
CA PHE A 124 -8.28 -32.92 -21.66
C PHE A 124 -7.53 -33.55 -20.50
N THR A 125 -6.44 -34.27 -20.80
CA THR A 125 -5.56 -34.84 -19.77
C THR A 125 -5.09 -33.72 -18.84
N PRO A 126 -5.27 -33.84 -17.51
CA PRO A 126 -4.92 -32.76 -16.60
C PRO A 126 -3.46 -32.33 -16.74
N VAL A 127 -3.25 -31.02 -16.77
CA VAL A 127 -1.92 -30.41 -16.84
C VAL A 127 -1.78 -29.35 -15.76
N LEU A 128 -0.58 -29.25 -15.22
CA LEU A 128 -0.21 -28.15 -14.33
C LEU A 128 0.14 -26.93 -15.18
N ALA A 129 -0.63 -25.86 -15.01
CA ALA A 129 -0.32 -24.58 -15.64
C ALA A 129 -0.94 -23.40 -14.90
N ARG A 130 -0.35 -22.21 -15.05
CA ARG A 130 -0.86 -20.95 -14.48
C ARG A 130 -1.74 -20.17 -15.44
N TYR A 131 -1.38 -20.14 -16.72
CA TYR A 131 -2.09 -19.40 -17.74
C TYR A 131 -2.85 -20.35 -18.65
N VAL A 132 -4.08 -19.98 -19.00
CA VAL A 132 -4.88 -20.69 -20.01
C VAL A 132 -5.29 -19.70 -21.08
N SER A 133 -4.99 -20.04 -22.33
CA SER A 133 -5.25 -19.19 -23.49
C SER A 133 -6.15 -19.90 -24.49
N VAL A 134 -7.17 -19.19 -24.98
CA VAL A 134 -7.93 -19.55 -26.16
C VAL A 134 -7.34 -18.76 -27.32
N TYR A 135 -6.71 -19.45 -28.26
CA TYR A 135 -6.13 -18.85 -29.46
C TYR A 135 -6.96 -19.23 -30.68
N GLY A 136 -7.76 -18.28 -31.18
CA GLY A 136 -8.62 -18.45 -32.34
C GLY A 136 -7.88 -18.21 -33.65
N THR A 137 -8.03 -19.12 -34.61
CA THR A 137 -7.38 -19.05 -35.93
C THR A 137 -8.37 -18.91 -37.09
N GLN A 138 -9.64 -19.32 -36.90
CA GLN A 138 -10.68 -19.17 -37.92
C GLN A 138 -12.00 -18.74 -37.28
N LYS A 139 -12.64 -17.72 -37.84
CA LYS A 139 -13.92 -17.15 -37.39
C LYS A 139 -15.08 -17.80 -38.14
N ASN A 140 -16.27 -17.83 -37.55
CA ASN A 140 -17.48 -18.37 -38.17
C ASN A 140 -18.15 -17.40 -39.18
N GLY A 141 -17.69 -16.16 -39.29
CA GLY A 141 -18.23 -15.14 -40.19
C GLY A 141 -17.33 -13.91 -40.32
N ILE A 142 -17.93 -12.76 -40.60
CA ILE A 142 -17.21 -11.49 -40.80
C ILE A 142 -16.79 -10.80 -39.50
N TYR A 143 -17.52 -11.05 -38.40
CA TYR A 143 -17.24 -10.48 -37.07
C TYR A 143 -16.03 -11.14 -36.40
N GLY A 144 -15.60 -10.59 -35.26
CA GLY A 144 -14.50 -11.10 -34.42
C GLY A 144 -14.87 -12.36 -33.62
N TYR A 145 -14.12 -12.66 -32.56
CA TYR A 145 -14.45 -13.68 -31.58
C TYR A 145 -15.18 -13.03 -30.39
N SER A 146 -16.18 -13.71 -29.82
CA SER A 146 -16.92 -13.17 -28.68
C SER A 146 -17.29 -14.25 -27.66
N LEU A 147 -17.00 -13.98 -26.38
CA LEU A 147 -17.27 -14.90 -25.27
C LEU A 147 -18.09 -14.20 -24.18
N TYR A 148 -19.23 -14.81 -23.83
CA TYR A 148 -19.97 -14.49 -22.61
C TYR A 148 -19.23 -14.98 -21.37
N GLU A 149 -18.54 -16.13 -21.45
CA GLU A 149 -17.75 -16.65 -20.34
C GLU A 149 -16.66 -17.62 -20.84
N PHE A 150 -15.52 -17.61 -20.17
CA PHE A 150 -14.35 -18.46 -20.31
C PHE A 150 -14.02 -19.02 -18.92
N GLU A 151 -14.49 -20.24 -18.69
CA GLU A 151 -14.38 -20.94 -17.42
C GLU A 151 -13.24 -21.96 -17.49
N VAL A 152 -12.50 -22.12 -16.39
CA VAL A 152 -11.41 -23.09 -16.25
C VAL A 152 -11.64 -23.90 -14.99
N TYR A 153 -11.55 -25.23 -15.07
CA TYR A 153 -11.83 -26.11 -13.94
C TYR A 153 -10.68 -27.08 -13.68
N ALA A 154 -10.42 -27.28 -12.38
CA ALA A 154 -9.66 -28.43 -11.91
C ALA A 154 -10.51 -29.70 -11.99
N THR A 155 -9.87 -30.84 -12.22
CA THR A 155 -10.51 -32.15 -12.09
C THR A 155 -10.63 -32.51 -10.61
N SER A 156 -11.85 -32.79 -10.14
CA SER A 156 -12.09 -33.32 -8.80
C SER A 156 -11.91 -34.85 -8.79
N GLY A 157 -10.89 -35.32 -8.08
CA GLY A 157 -10.80 -36.68 -7.55
C GLY A 157 -10.36 -37.78 -8.53
N GLY A 158 -9.07 -38.10 -8.49
CA GLY A 158 -8.53 -39.34 -9.00
C GLY A 158 -7.11 -39.51 -8.47
N SER A 159 -6.95 -40.10 -7.29
CA SER A 159 -5.67 -40.67 -6.88
C SER A 159 -5.22 -41.64 -7.97
N GLN A 160 -4.08 -41.39 -8.61
CA GLN A 160 -3.41 -42.40 -9.42
C GLN A 160 -2.01 -42.69 -8.84
N PRO A 161 -1.58 -43.96 -8.81
CA PRO A 161 -0.41 -44.41 -8.08
C PRO A 161 0.87 -44.07 -8.82
N ASP A 162 1.90 -43.78 -8.03
CA ASP A 162 3.30 -43.86 -8.42
C ASP A 162 3.68 -45.32 -8.73
N PRO A 163 4.13 -45.67 -9.95
CA PRO A 163 4.73 -46.95 -10.24
C PRO A 163 6.24 -46.87 -9.96
N ASP A 164 6.62 -47.32 -8.76
CA ASP A 164 7.96 -47.80 -8.35
C ASP A 164 8.74 -46.93 -7.35
N PRO A 165 8.57 -47.17 -6.03
CA PRO A 165 9.29 -46.46 -4.97
C PRO A 165 10.63 -47.10 -4.58
N THR A 166 11.32 -47.85 -5.45
CA THR A 166 12.48 -48.67 -5.02
C THR A 166 13.81 -48.56 -5.79
N ASP A 167 14.08 -47.51 -6.59
CA ASP A 167 15.43 -47.33 -7.16
C ASP A 167 16.39 -46.57 -6.20
N PRO A 168 17.44 -47.21 -5.64
CA PRO A 168 18.36 -46.59 -4.70
C PRO A 168 19.53 -45.83 -5.37
N THR A 169 19.45 -45.50 -6.66
CA THR A 169 20.55 -44.83 -7.39
C THR A 169 20.30 -43.38 -7.81
N ASP A 170 19.15 -42.80 -7.47
CA ASP A 170 18.86 -41.41 -7.82
C ASP A 170 19.61 -40.45 -6.86
N PRO A 171 20.48 -39.53 -7.34
CA PRO A 171 21.07 -38.51 -6.49
C PRO A 171 19.95 -37.64 -5.92
N PRO A 172 19.98 -37.27 -4.61
CA PRO A 172 18.90 -36.52 -4.01
C PRO A 172 18.70 -35.21 -4.80
N PRO A 173 17.46 -34.90 -5.24
CA PRO A 173 17.16 -33.58 -5.76
C PRO A 173 17.56 -32.57 -4.69
N ALA A 174 18.40 -31.61 -5.06
CA ALA A 174 18.70 -30.47 -4.20
C ALA A 174 17.36 -29.91 -3.70
N SER A 175 17.16 -29.89 -2.38
CA SER A 175 15.94 -29.36 -1.78
C SER A 175 15.68 -27.98 -2.38
N PRO A 176 14.53 -27.75 -3.05
CA PRO A 176 14.11 -26.40 -3.36
C PRO A 176 13.99 -25.67 -2.03
N GLY A 177 14.87 -24.68 -1.85
CA GLY A 177 14.97 -23.88 -0.65
C GLY A 177 13.59 -23.32 -0.27
N THR A 178 13.32 -23.33 1.02
CA THR A 178 12.15 -22.69 1.60
C THR A 178 12.23 -21.19 1.31
N ALA A 179 11.39 -20.71 0.39
CA ALA A 179 11.19 -19.30 0.09
C ALA A 179 9.68 -19.05 -0.19
N PRO A 180 9.15 -17.86 0.14
CA PRO A 180 8.13 -17.74 1.18
C PRO A 180 6.67 -17.77 0.71
N THR A 181 5.83 -18.26 1.62
CA THR A 181 4.38 -18.05 1.71
C THR A 181 4.03 -16.56 1.74
N VAL A 182 3.26 -16.12 0.74
CA VAL A 182 2.54 -14.82 0.59
C VAL A 182 3.48 -13.59 0.63
N SER A 183 3.39 -12.70 -0.36
CA SER A 183 4.16 -11.46 -0.38
C SER A 183 3.27 -10.30 -0.84
N TYR A 184 2.92 -9.39 0.07
CA TYR A 184 2.01 -8.28 -0.22
C TYR A 184 2.60 -7.21 -1.18
N ASN A 185 2.32 -7.39 -2.47
CA ASN A 185 1.90 -6.41 -3.50
C ASN A 185 2.54 -5.00 -3.59
N ALA A 186 3.78 -4.80 -3.15
CA ALA A 186 4.56 -3.67 -3.65
C ALA A 186 4.84 -3.87 -5.15
N ARG A 187 4.79 -2.85 -5.98
CA ARG A 187 5.37 -2.92 -7.34
C ARG A 187 6.81 -2.42 -7.27
N VAL A 188 7.71 -3.39 -7.20
CA VAL A 188 9.16 -3.22 -7.07
C VAL A 188 9.86 -4.21 -7.99
N THR A 189 11.12 -3.91 -8.34
CA THR A 189 11.89 -4.75 -9.26
C THR A 189 12.44 -6.03 -8.64
N GLY A 190 12.47 -6.13 -7.30
CA GLY A 190 13.02 -7.29 -6.61
C GLY A 190 12.10 -7.92 -5.56
N ASN A 191 12.70 -8.72 -4.67
CA ASN A 191 11.95 -9.70 -3.87
C ASN A 191 11.04 -9.05 -2.84
N GLN A 192 9.85 -9.64 -2.68
CA GLN A 192 8.91 -9.29 -1.61
C GLN A 192 8.76 -10.49 -0.69
N THR A 193 8.93 -10.29 0.61
CA THR A 193 8.98 -11.40 1.57
C THR A 193 8.34 -11.04 2.90
N GLU A 194 7.96 -12.08 3.65
CA GLU A 194 7.43 -11.99 5.01
C GLU A 194 8.26 -12.86 5.95
N PRO A 195 9.54 -12.50 6.17
CA PRO A 195 10.44 -13.32 6.96
C PRO A 195 10.01 -13.33 8.43
N ALA A 196 10.49 -14.30 9.22
CA ALA A 196 10.36 -14.24 10.67
C ALA A 196 10.97 -12.93 11.21
N ALA A 197 10.34 -12.31 12.21
CA ALA A 197 10.87 -11.08 12.80
C ALA A 197 12.24 -11.33 13.46
N PRO A 198 13.31 -10.62 13.06
CA PRO A 198 14.62 -10.73 13.70
C PRO A 198 14.71 -9.90 14.99
N PHE A 199 13.57 -9.52 15.58
CA PHE A 199 13.50 -8.58 16.69
C PHE A 199 12.46 -8.97 17.74
N ASN A 200 12.70 -8.48 18.95
CA ASN A 200 11.75 -8.44 20.05
C ASN A 200 11.07 -7.06 20.09
N ILE A 201 9.82 -7.02 20.57
CA ILE A 201 9.07 -5.77 20.80
C ILE A 201 8.88 -5.59 22.31
N THR A 202 9.39 -4.48 22.86
CA THR A 202 9.16 -4.10 24.26
C THR A 202 8.30 -2.87 24.32
N GLU A 203 7.23 -2.91 25.11
CA GLU A 203 6.43 -1.73 25.43
C GLU A 203 7.12 -0.91 26.51
N VAL A 204 7.27 0.39 26.27
CA VAL A 204 8.02 1.31 27.16
C VAL A 204 7.05 2.19 27.95
N ALA A 205 6.06 2.76 27.29
CA ALA A 205 5.06 3.63 27.91
C ALA A 205 3.76 3.69 27.09
N THR A 206 2.64 3.97 27.74
CA THR A 206 1.32 4.07 27.09
C THR A 206 0.96 5.51 26.73
N PHE A 207 0.13 5.65 25.69
CA PHE A 207 -0.28 6.92 25.09
C PHE A 207 -1.71 6.83 24.53
N ASN A 208 -2.35 7.97 24.35
CA ASN A 208 -3.63 8.10 23.69
C ASN A 208 -3.44 8.86 22.36
N ASN A 209 -3.55 8.15 21.24
CA ASN A 209 -3.34 8.67 19.88
C ASN A 209 -1.99 9.39 19.69
N PRO A 210 -0.85 8.71 19.98
CA PRO A 210 0.46 9.27 19.72
C PRO A 210 0.70 9.46 18.21
N TRP A 211 1.49 10.45 17.81
CA TRP A 211 1.68 10.82 16.41
C TRP A 211 3.14 10.91 15.96
N GLY A 212 3.96 11.69 16.67
CA GLY A 212 5.37 11.94 16.37
C GLY A 212 6.26 11.52 17.54
N LEU A 213 7.53 11.25 17.23
CA LEU A 213 8.55 11.02 18.24
C LEU A 213 9.92 11.48 17.73
N ASP A 214 10.78 11.93 18.65
CA ASP A 214 12.20 12.14 18.37
C ASP A 214 13.05 11.99 19.63
N PHE A 215 14.36 11.82 19.44
CA PHE A 215 15.30 11.66 20.54
C PHE A 215 15.86 13.01 21.01
N LEU A 216 15.99 13.18 22.32
CA LEU A 216 16.88 14.15 22.92
C LEU A 216 18.32 13.61 22.91
N PRO A 217 19.36 14.47 22.96
CA PRO A 217 20.76 14.02 22.94
C PRO A 217 21.16 13.09 24.08
N ASP A 218 20.41 13.10 25.20
CA ASP A 218 20.63 12.23 26.35
C ASP A 218 19.90 10.87 26.26
N GLY A 219 19.23 10.60 25.13
CA GLY A 219 18.54 9.34 24.88
C GLY A 219 17.09 9.27 25.35
N ARG A 220 16.58 10.32 26.02
CA ARG A 220 15.15 10.42 26.30
C ARG A 220 14.38 10.68 25.00
N VAL A 221 13.12 10.26 24.97
CA VAL A 221 12.26 10.36 23.78
C VAL A 221 11.20 11.41 24.02
N VAL A 222 11.03 12.36 23.10
CA VAL A 222 9.88 13.25 23.07
C VAL A 222 8.79 12.59 22.24
N VAL A 223 7.55 12.56 22.73
CA VAL A 223 6.40 11.98 22.03
C VAL A 223 5.24 12.96 22.04
N THR A 224 4.57 13.13 20.91
CA THR A 224 3.33 13.93 20.78
C THR A 224 2.09 13.05 20.74
N GLU A 225 0.99 13.55 21.30
CA GLU A 225 -0.37 13.04 21.09
C GLU A 225 -1.19 14.07 20.33
N LYS A 226 -2.10 13.61 19.47
CA LYS A 226 -2.96 14.49 18.67
C LYS A 226 -3.82 15.48 19.48
N SER A 227 -4.03 15.18 20.76
CA SER A 227 -4.83 15.94 21.72
C SER A 227 -4.05 17.06 22.42
N ASP A 228 -3.10 17.68 21.71
CA ASP A 228 -2.24 18.77 22.21
C ASP A 228 -1.47 18.42 23.48
N ARG A 229 -0.91 17.20 23.51
CA ARG A 229 -0.04 16.75 24.59
C ARG A 229 1.31 16.34 24.05
N MET A 230 2.35 16.63 24.81
CA MET A 230 3.72 16.24 24.51
C MET A 230 4.38 15.77 25.81
N TYR A 231 5.20 14.73 25.70
CA TYR A 231 5.85 14.09 26.85
C TYR A 231 7.32 13.84 26.56
N ILE A 232 8.17 14.01 27.57
CA ILE A 232 9.51 13.40 27.62
C ILE A 232 9.36 12.03 28.27
N VAL A 233 9.98 11.00 27.70
CA VAL A 233 9.95 9.62 28.20
C VAL A 233 11.36 9.12 28.40
N THR A 234 11.65 8.57 29.59
CA THR A 234 12.92 7.91 29.85
C THR A 234 12.94 6.49 29.27
N ALA A 235 14.13 5.88 29.16
CA ALA A 235 14.25 4.48 28.73
C ALA A 235 13.49 3.49 29.63
N ALA A 236 13.27 3.86 30.89
CA ALA A 236 12.48 3.09 31.86
C ALA A 236 10.97 3.34 31.78
N GLY A 237 10.50 4.19 30.85
CA GLY A 237 9.07 4.47 30.66
C GLY A 237 8.50 5.58 31.53
N VAL A 238 9.31 6.30 32.30
CA VAL A 238 8.84 7.43 33.12
C VAL A 238 8.49 8.60 32.20
N LYS A 239 7.24 9.08 32.27
CA LYS A 239 6.72 10.20 31.49
C LYS A 239 6.76 11.51 32.28
N THR A 240 7.28 12.56 31.67
CA THR A 240 7.18 13.96 32.14
C THR A 240 6.37 14.75 31.10
N SER A 241 5.24 15.32 31.52
CA SER A 241 4.42 16.16 30.62
C SER A 241 5.13 17.47 30.30
N ILE A 242 5.04 17.90 29.05
CA ILE A 242 5.51 19.21 28.60
C ILE A 242 4.30 20.14 28.48
N SER A 243 4.31 21.27 29.18
CA SER A 243 3.30 22.33 29.07
C SER A 243 3.71 23.42 28.06
N GLY A 244 2.84 24.41 27.81
CA GLY A 244 3.15 25.55 26.91
C GLY A 244 2.96 25.28 25.43
N LEU A 245 2.26 24.20 25.06
CA LEU A 245 1.87 23.91 23.68
C LEU A 245 0.80 24.89 23.17
N PRO A 246 0.78 25.19 21.86
CA PRO A 246 -0.35 25.88 21.27
C PRO A 246 -1.58 24.96 21.18
N VAL A 247 -2.74 25.57 20.96
CA VAL A 247 -3.99 24.83 20.72
C VAL A 247 -4.11 24.52 19.23
N SER A 248 -4.32 23.25 18.90
CA SER A 248 -4.59 22.83 17.52
C SER A 248 -6.10 22.70 17.25
N VAL A 249 -6.44 22.64 15.97
CA VAL A 249 -7.76 22.18 15.53
C VAL A 249 -7.82 20.68 15.82
N GLY A 250 -8.56 20.32 16.88
CA GLY A 250 -8.66 18.94 17.35
C GLY A 250 -9.21 17.97 16.31
N ALA A 251 -9.15 16.67 16.62
CA ALA A 251 -9.53 15.59 15.71
C ALA A 251 -10.92 15.76 15.05
N ASN A 252 -11.86 16.45 15.70
CA ASN A 252 -13.22 16.65 15.20
C ASN A 252 -13.42 17.93 14.36
N GLY A 253 -12.45 18.84 14.27
CA GLY A 253 -12.58 20.13 13.59
C GLY A 253 -12.05 20.18 12.14
N GLY A 254 -11.46 19.08 11.66
CA GLY A 254 -10.81 18.99 10.34
C GLY A 254 -10.59 17.54 9.92
N GLY A 255 -11.69 16.79 9.75
CA GLY A 255 -11.74 15.47 9.10
C GLY A 255 -11.01 14.34 9.81
N GLY A 256 -10.92 14.33 11.14
CA GLY A 256 -10.34 13.22 11.90
C GLY A 256 -8.81 13.18 11.93
N GLN A 257 -8.11 13.84 11.00
CA GLN A 257 -6.65 13.74 10.82
C GLN A 257 -5.86 14.91 11.40
N SER A 258 -6.52 16.02 11.73
CA SER A 258 -5.92 17.20 12.37
C SER A 258 -5.52 16.96 13.85
N GLY A 259 -4.75 17.89 14.41
CA GLY A 259 -4.23 17.85 15.79
C GLY A 259 -2.80 18.39 15.89
N LEU A 260 -2.15 18.15 17.04
CA LEU A 260 -0.69 18.18 17.17
C LEU A 260 -0.09 16.96 16.46
N HIS A 261 0.95 17.20 15.65
CA HIS A 261 1.55 16.21 14.77
C HIS A 261 2.99 15.93 15.14
N ASP A 262 3.96 16.30 14.30
CA ASP A 262 5.34 15.85 14.45
C ASP A 262 6.05 16.61 15.55
N VAL A 263 7.14 16.00 16.04
CA VAL A 263 8.14 16.68 16.85
C VAL A 263 9.52 16.31 16.32
N ALA A 264 10.42 17.28 16.27
CA ALA A 264 11.80 17.10 15.89
C ALA A 264 12.70 17.90 16.85
N THR A 265 13.76 17.27 17.31
CA THR A 265 14.79 17.91 18.12
C THR A 265 15.67 18.78 17.21
N SER A 266 15.93 20.03 17.60
CA SER A 266 16.79 20.93 16.81
C SER A 266 18.16 20.30 16.52
N PRO A 267 18.73 20.48 15.31
CA PRO A 267 20.10 20.07 15.02
C PRO A 267 21.13 20.72 15.97
N THR A 268 20.79 21.87 16.54
CA THR A 268 21.59 22.62 17.52
C THR A 268 21.00 22.59 18.92
N PHE A 269 20.29 21.50 19.29
CA PHE A 269 19.60 21.38 20.57
C PHE A 269 20.49 21.59 21.80
N ALA A 270 21.76 21.19 21.72
CA ALA A 270 22.72 21.41 22.80
C ALA A 270 22.95 22.92 23.09
N GLN A 271 22.74 23.78 22.09
CA GLN A 271 22.91 25.23 22.19
C GLN A 271 21.57 25.95 22.41
N ASP A 272 20.55 25.61 21.62
CA ASP A 272 19.29 26.36 21.56
C ASP A 272 18.17 25.75 22.41
N ARG A 273 18.31 24.46 22.78
CA ARG A 273 17.31 23.68 23.51
C ARG A 273 15.94 23.65 22.82
N LYS A 274 15.88 23.82 21.49
CA LYS A 274 14.62 23.97 20.75
C LYS A 274 14.03 22.64 20.32
N LEU A 275 12.75 22.45 20.61
CA LEU A 275 11.91 21.48 19.92
C LEU A 275 11.16 22.17 18.80
N TRP A 276 11.07 21.50 17.66
CA TRP A 276 10.26 21.87 16.52
C TRP A 276 9.07 20.94 16.44
N PHE A 277 7.90 21.48 16.11
CA PHE A 277 6.69 20.68 16.05
C PHE A 277 5.70 21.27 15.05
N SER A 278 4.90 20.38 14.47
CA SER A 278 3.86 20.73 13.50
C SER A 278 2.48 20.47 14.08
N TYR A 279 1.52 21.30 13.70
CA TYR A 279 0.13 21.17 14.11
C TYR A 279 -0.79 21.90 13.13
N VAL A 280 -2.07 21.55 13.11
CA VAL A 280 -3.07 22.33 12.37
C VAL A 280 -3.62 23.42 13.28
N ALA A 281 -3.33 24.68 12.97
CA ALA A 281 -3.81 25.84 13.71
C ALA A 281 -5.09 26.41 13.09
N LYS A 282 -5.89 27.08 13.92
CA LYS A 282 -6.91 27.99 13.41
C LYS A 282 -6.23 29.32 13.06
N GLY A 283 -6.25 29.68 11.79
CA GLY A 283 -5.72 30.95 11.27
C GLY A 283 -6.55 32.15 11.69
N ALA A 284 -5.97 33.34 11.54
CA ALA A 284 -6.65 34.61 11.80
C ALA A 284 -7.82 34.86 10.82
N ASP A 285 -7.77 34.24 9.65
CA ASP A 285 -8.83 34.21 8.63
C ASP A 285 -9.92 33.18 8.93
N ASN A 286 -9.86 32.51 10.08
CA ASN A 286 -10.76 31.44 10.51
C ASN A 286 -10.69 30.18 9.62
N ASN A 287 -9.63 29.99 8.84
CA ASN A 287 -9.34 28.73 8.16
C ASN A 287 -8.40 27.84 9.00
N ASN A 288 -8.31 26.56 8.65
CA ASN A 288 -7.40 25.62 9.30
C ASN A 288 -6.09 25.55 8.48
N HIS A 289 -4.94 25.81 9.10
CA HIS A 289 -3.65 25.81 8.40
C HIS A 289 -2.64 24.90 9.08
N LEU A 290 -1.92 24.12 8.28
CA LEU A 290 -0.71 23.46 8.78
C LEU A 290 0.29 24.53 9.22
N THR A 291 0.81 24.37 10.43
CA THR A 291 1.73 25.32 11.07
C THR A 291 2.95 24.59 11.58
N LEU A 292 4.13 25.14 11.31
CA LEU A 292 5.42 24.72 11.86
C LEU A 292 5.84 25.74 12.91
N ALA A 293 6.12 25.27 14.12
CA ALA A 293 6.59 26.10 15.22
C ALA A 293 7.86 25.52 15.85
N SER A 294 8.57 26.38 16.57
CA SER A 294 9.66 25.97 17.47
C SER A 294 9.50 26.63 18.82
N ALA A 295 9.96 25.98 19.87
CA ALA A 295 9.99 26.53 21.22
C ALA A 295 11.17 25.95 22.02
N ARG A 296 11.71 26.71 22.96
CA ARG A 296 12.76 26.25 23.86
C ARG A 296 12.17 25.30 24.91
N LEU A 297 12.80 24.16 25.12
CA LEU A 297 12.47 23.20 26.16
C LEU A 297 13.19 23.54 27.47
N ASP A 298 12.42 24.06 28.42
CA ASP A 298 12.88 24.35 29.77
C ASP A 298 12.48 23.21 30.70
N GLU A 299 13.49 22.64 31.37
CA GLU A 299 13.31 21.52 32.28
C GLU A 299 13.73 21.93 33.69
N SER A 300 12.95 21.52 34.68
CA SER A 300 13.34 21.58 36.09
C SER A 300 12.93 20.27 36.78
N ALA A 301 13.29 20.08 38.05
CA ALA A 301 13.04 18.80 38.73
C ALA A 301 11.55 18.38 38.64
N GLY A 302 11.28 17.37 37.82
CA GLY A 302 9.94 16.80 37.60
C GLY A 302 9.01 17.59 36.68
N THR A 303 9.43 18.70 36.08
CA THR A 303 8.58 19.51 35.18
C THR A 303 9.29 19.89 33.89
N ALA A 304 8.53 20.04 32.81
CA ALA A 304 9.00 20.51 31.52
C ALA A 304 7.98 21.49 30.91
N THR A 305 8.46 22.56 30.29
CA THR A 305 7.61 23.55 29.61
C THR A 305 8.28 24.03 28.32
N LEU A 306 7.46 24.36 27.33
CA LEU A 306 7.88 25.11 26.16
C LEU A 306 7.84 26.60 26.46
N ALA A 307 8.94 27.29 26.19
CA ALA A 307 9.08 28.73 26.32
C ALA A 307 9.46 29.36 24.97
N ASN A 308 9.15 30.65 24.79
CA ASN A 308 9.50 31.40 23.58
C ASN A 308 9.01 30.73 22.28
N LEU A 309 7.72 30.35 22.26
CA LEU A 309 7.10 29.76 21.08
C LEU A 309 7.18 30.74 19.91
N GLN A 310 7.68 30.24 18.78
CA GLN A 310 7.77 30.96 17.51
C GLN A 310 7.08 30.15 16.42
N VAL A 311 6.10 30.75 15.75
CA VAL A 311 5.59 30.21 14.49
C VAL A 311 6.63 30.52 13.42
N ILE A 312 7.23 29.48 12.84
CA ILE A 312 8.26 29.60 11.81
C ILE A 312 7.61 29.72 10.44
N TRP A 313 6.52 28.98 10.23
CA TRP A 313 5.81 28.96 8.96
C TRP A 313 4.36 28.52 9.18
N GLN A 314 3.44 29.11 8.42
CA GLN A 314 2.04 28.71 8.36
C GLN A 314 1.62 28.63 6.90
N GLU A 315 0.88 27.58 6.55
CA GLU A 315 0.31 27.38 5.21
C GLU A 315 -0.46 28.65 4.80
N PRO A 316 -0.05 29.34 3.71
CA PRO A 316 -0.51 30.69 3.43
C PRO A 316 -1.73 30.77 2.50
N SER A 317 -2.26 29.65 2.03
CA SER A 317 -3.40 29.65 1.11
C SER A 317 -4.69 30.10 1.79
N SER A 318 -5.70 30.46 1.00
CA SER A 318 -7.06 30.72 1.51
C SER A 318 -7.87 29.44 1.74
N TYR A 319 -7.28 28.27 1.57
CA TYR A 319 -7.94 26.99 1.77
C TYR A 319 -7.90 26.59 3.25
N SER A 320 -9.03 26.07 3.73
CA SER A 320 -9.09 25.45 5.05
C SER A 320 -8.73 23.97 4.93
N VAL A 321 -7.66 23.54 5.59
CA VAL A 321 -7.28 22.11 5.69
C VAL A 321 -8.41 21.32 6.34
N ARG A 322 -8.95 20.35 5.59
CA ARG A 322 -10.06 19.48 6.00
C ARG A 322 -9.61 18.10 6.42
N GLY A 323 -8.40 17.71 6.04
CA GLY A 323 -7.78 16.41 6.27
C GLY A 323 -6.44 16.39 5.58
N GLN A 324 -5.76 15.25 5.54
CA GLN A 324 -4.52 15.06 4.78
C GLN A 324 -3.47 16.17 5.00
N PRO A 325 -3.15 16.55 6.26
CA PRO A 325 -2.24 17.67 6.52
C PRO A 325 -0.79 17.34 6.15
N GLY A 326 -0.45 16.05 6.06
CA GLY A 326 0.93 15.58 6.04
C GLY A 326 1.60 15.84 7.38
N ALA A 327 2.32 16.97 7.48
CA ALA A 327 2.92 17.56 8.68
C ALA A 327 4.26 16.96 9.14
N ARG A 328 4.97 16.20 8.31
CA ARG A 328 6.26 15.59 8.71
C ARG A 328 7.43 16.57 8.59
N ILE A 329 8.30 16.60 9.60
CA ILE A 329 9.49 17.47 9.67
C ILE A 329 10.75 16.64 9.42
N ALA A 330 11.65 17.16 8.57
CA ALA A 330 13.00 16.61 8.40
C ALA A 330 14.03 17.74 8.33
N PHE A 331 15.06 17.68 9.17
CA PHE A 331 16.21 18.58 9.03
C PHE A 331 17.17 18.04 7.99
N ALA A 332 17.73 18.95 7.18
CA ALA A 332 18.83 18.63 6.29
C ALA A 332 20.02 18.05 7.08
N PRO A 333 20.82 17.12 6.50
CA PRO A 333 21.97 16.54 7.20
C PRO A 333 23.01 17.56 7.68
N ASN A 334 23.12 18.71 7.01
CA ASN A 334 23.99 19.82 7.41
C ASN A 334 23.43 20.65 8.59
N GLY A 335 22.19 20.38 9.03
CA GLY A 335 21.52 21.09 10.11
C GLY A 335 21.09 22.52 9.79
N GLN A 336 21.14 22.97 8.54
CA GLN A 336 20.90 24.38 8.17
C GLN A 336 19.51 24.66 7.58
N GLN A 337 18.82 23.64 7.08
CA GLN A 337 17.49 23.77 6.51
C GLN A 337 16.52 22.78 7.13
N VAL A 338 15.24 23.16 7.15
CA VAL A 338 14.12 22.31 7.54
C VAL A 338 13.23 22.04 6.33
N PHE A 339 12.80 20.81 6.20
CA PHE A 339 11.83 20.36 5.22
C PHE A 339 10.54 19.98 5.93
N LEU A 340 9.42 20.42 5.35
CA LEU A 340 8.07 20.11 5.83
C LEU A 340 7.28 19.46 4.70
N ALA A 341 6.79 18.24 4.93
CA ALA A 341 5.87 17.59 4.01
C ALA A 341 4.44 18.08 4.28
N VAL A 342 3.80 18.67 3.27
CA VAL A 342 2.47 19.26 3.34
C VAL A 342 1.54 18.49 2.41
N GLY A 343 0.48 17.91 2.96
CA GLY A 343 -0.52 17.22 2.15
C GLY A 343 -1.48 18.18 1.45
N ASP A 344 -2.35 17.62 0.61
CA ASP A 344 -3.24 18.37 -0.27
C ASP A 344 -4.44 19.01 0.46
N GLY A 345 -4.58 18.77 1.76
CA GLY A 345 -5.62 19.35 2.61
C GLY A 345 -7.02 18.73 2.45
N ASP A 346 -7.19 17.68 1.63
CA ASP A 346 -8.49 17.15 1.19
C ASP A 346 -9.39 18.25 0.58
N ILE A 347 -8.79 19.15 -0.21
CA ILE A 347 -9.51 20.28 -0.80
C ILE A 347 -10.33 19.82 -2.01
N PRO A 348 -11.67 19.97 -1.99
CA PRO A 348 -12.51 19.60 -3.13
C PRO A 348 -12.33 20.59 -4.28
N ALA A 349 -12.34 20.06 -5.50
CA ALA A 349 -12.45 20.82 -6.73
C ALA A 349 -13.93 21.02 -7.12
N ALA A 350 -14.19 21.98 -8.02
CA ALA A 350 -15.55 22.29 -8.48
C ALA A 350 -16.23 21.11 -9.22
N ASN A 351 -15.44 20.23 -9.84
CA ASN A 351 -15.92 19.01 -10.51
C ASN A 351 -16.17 17.84 -9.55
N GLY A 352 -15.93 18.00 -8.25
CA GLY A 352 -16.08 16.96 -7.24
C GLY A 352 -14.86 16.05 -7.03
N ASP A 353 -13.77 16.26 -7.79
CA ASP A 353 -12.47 15.64 -7.51
C ASP A 353 -11.78 16.32 -6.31
N ARG A 354 -10.63 15.82 -5.85
CA ARG A 354 -9.89 16.39 -4.71
C ARG A 354 -8.41 16.58 -5.05
N GLY A 355 -7.76 17.45 -4.29
CA GLY A 355 -6.31 17.58 -4.31
C GLY A 355 -5.73 18.41 -5.45
N HIS A 356 -6.56 19.05 -6.28
CA HIS A 356 -6.13 19.93 -7.38
C HIS A 356 -5.10 21.01 -6.97
N VAL A 357 -5.17 21.45 -5.71
CA VAL A 357 -4.22 22.40 -5.08
C VAL A 357 -2.77 21.91 -5.10
N ALA A 358 -2.54 20.60 -5.16
CA ALA A 358 -1.22 20.00 -5.30
C ALA A 358 -0.49 20.45 -6.57
N GLN A 359 -1.23 20.87 -7.62
CA GLN A 359 -0.66 21.39 -8.87
C GLN A 359 -0.56 22.91 -8.93
N GLN A 360 -1.33 23.63 -8.09
CA GLN A 360 -1.32 25.09 -8.01
C GLN A 360 0.04 25.61 -7.50
N THR A 361 0.50 26.72 -8.08
CA THR A 361 1.81 27.32 -7.81
C THR A 361 1.81 28.33 -6.66
N ASP A 362 0.63 28.81 -6.28
CA ASP A 362 0.37 29.77 -5.21
C ASP A 362 -0.15 29.13 -3.92
N SER A 363 -0.17 27.79 -3.85
CA SER A 363 -0.52 27.02 -2.65
C SER A 363 0.66 26.17 -2.16
N ALA A 364 0.78 26.05 -0.83
CA ALA A 364 1.72 25.12 -0.20
C ALA A 364 1.16 23.69 -0.06
N LEU A 365 -0.12 23.47 -0.36
CA LEU A 365 -0.76 22.17 -0.23
C LEU A 365 -0.25 21.20 -1.30
N GLY A 366 -0.01 19.94 -0.90
CA GLY A 366 0.54 18.89 -1.75
C GLY A 366 1.98 19.15 -2.19
N LYS A 367 2.82 19.68 -1.28
CA LYS A 367 4.20 20.11 -1.53
C LYS A 367 5.16 19.57 -0.47
N ILE A 368 6.45 19.55 -0.80
CA ILE A 368 7.53 19.63 0.19
C ILE A 368 7.98 21.09 0.23
N ILE A 369 7.95 21.69 1.42
CA ILE A 369 8.42 23.05 1.68
C ILE A 369 9.82 22.96 2.28
N ARG A 370 10.79 23.76 1.78
CA ARG A 370 12.15 23.86 2.33
C ARG A 370 12.44 25.29 2.76
N LEU A 371 12.82 25.45 4.02
CA LEU A 371 13.08 26.72 4.67
C LEU A 371 14.47 26.72 5.33
N ASN A 372 15.06 27.90 5.49
CA ASN A 372 16.11 28.10 6.49
C ASN A 372 15.50 27.96 7.91
N LEU A 373 16.33 27.77 8.93
CA LEU A 373 15.86 27.60 10.32
C LEU A 373 15.14 28.82 10.90
N ASP A 374 15.22 29.99 10.26
CA ASP A 374 14.47 31.19 10.63
C ASP A 374 13.15 31.35 9.84
N GLY A 375 12.81 30.39 8.97
CA GLY A 375 11.62 30.42 8.11
C GLY A 375 11.82 31.16 6.79
N SER A 376 12.99 31.77 6.55
CA SER A 376 13.29 32.41 5.27
C SER A 376 13.52 31.39 4.15
N THR A 377 13.33 31.83 2.90
CA THR A 377 13.54 30.99 1.72
C THR A 377 15.03 30.78 1.43
N PRO A 378 15.52 29.52 1.34
CA PRO A 378 16.87 29.24 0.87
C PRO A 378 17.07 29.75 -0.56
N SER A 379 18.21 30.41 -0.81
CA SER A 379 18.53 31.04 -2.11
C SER A 379 18.69 30.04 -3.26
N ASP A 380 18.96 28.78 -2.92
CA ASP A 380 19.11 27.67 -3.86
C ASP A 380 17.82 26.86 -4.02
N ASN A 381 16.65 27.30 -3.54
CA ASN A 381 15.39 26.64 -3.86
C ASN A 381 15.05 26.73 -5.36
N PRO A 382 14.27 25.77 -5.92
CA PRO A 382 13.96 25.70 -7.36
C PRO A 382 13.47 27.02 -7.98
N GLU A 383 12.60 27.74 -7.27
CA GLU A 383 12.00 28.99 -7.73
C GLU A 383 12.23 30.14 -6.72
N ALA A 384 13.37 30.12 -6.01
CA ALA A 384 13.66 31.05 -4.91
C ALA A 384 13.42 32.53 -5.25
N SER A 385 13.76 32.94 -6.47
CA SER A 385 13.62 34.32 -6.96
C SER A 385 12.18 34.81 -7.06
N LEU A 386 11.18 33.92 -7.04
CA LEU A 386 9.77 34.29 -7.11
C LEU A 386 9.21 34.70 -5.75
N GLY A 387 9.92 34.44 -4.66
CA GLY A 387 9.49 34.78 -3.30
C GLY A 387 8.22 34.05 -2.86
N GLY A 388 7.74 34.41 -1.66
CA GLY A 388 6.54 33.82 -1.07
C GLY A 388 6.58 32.28 -1.01
N VAL A 389 5.39 31.67 -1.01
CA VAL A 389 5.24 30.21 -0.99
C VAL A 389 5.92 29.53 -2.19
N ARG A 390 5.85 30.15 -3.37
CA ARG A 390 6.41 29.60 -4.60
C ARG A 390 7.93 29.41 -4.51
N GLY A 391 8.63 30.39 -3.93
CA GLY A 391 10.06 30.26 -3.65
C GLY A 391 10.40 29.22 -2.59
N GLN A 392 9.47 28.86 -1.71
CA GLN A 392 9.69 27.89 -0.63
C GLN A 392 9.44 26.43 -1.05
N VAL A 393 8.78 26.19 -2.19
CA VAL A 393 8.50 24.83 -2.69
C VAL A 393 9.79 24.14 -3.15
N TRP A 394 10.06 22.97 -2.58
CA TRP A 394 11.15 22.08 -3.01
C TRP A 394 10.69 21.08 -4.07
N ALA A 395 9.50 20.50 -3.92
CA ALA A 395 8.88 19.57 -4.86
C ALA A 395 7.34 19.61 -4.70
N LYS A 396 6.59 19.16 -5.71
CA LYS A 396 5.12 19.24 -5.72
C LYS A 396 4.42 17.99 -6.24
N GLY A 397 3.10 17.96 -6.11
CA GLY A 397 2.26 16.91 -6.67
C GLY A 397 2.11 15.70 -5.75
N PHE A 398 2.04 15.95 -4.44
CA PHE A 398 1.82 14.94 -3.41
C PHE A 398 0.38 15.02 -2.89
N ARG A 399 -0.17 13.88 -2.45
CA ARG A 399 -1.49 13.76 -1.84
C ARG A 399 -1.43 13.89 -0.32
N ASN A 400 -0.89 12.89 0.36
CA ASN A 400 -0.95 12.81 1.83
C ASN A 400 0.33 12.20 2.43
N PRO A 401 1.42 12.98 2.47
CA PRO A 401 2.72 12.50 2.88
C PRO A 401 2.84 12.36 4.39
N TYR A 402 3.04 11.14 4.88
CA TYR A 402 3.18 10.86 6.31
C TYR A 402 4.58 10.41 6.72
N GLY A 403 5.52 10.22 5.80
CA GLY A 403 6.92 10.00 6.11
C GLY A 403 7.83 10.88 5.27
N LEU A 404 8.91 11.37 5.88
CA LEU A 404 9.91 12.24 5.26
C LEU A 404 11.22 12.03 6.03
N ALA A 405 12.26 11.58 5.34
CA ALA A 405 13.55 11.33 5.98
C ALA A 405 14.70 11.44 4.98
N PHE A 406 15.87 11.81 5.48
CA PHE A 406 17.11 11.68 4.74
C PHE A 406 17.70 10.29 4.92
N ASP A 407 18.26 9.73 3.85
CA ASP A 407 19.09 8.54 3.93
C ASP A 407 20.52 8.87 4.41
N GLY A 408 21.36 7.83 4.55
CA GLY A 408 22.76 8.00 4.98
C GLY A 408 23.64 8.75 3.99
N SER A 409 23.20 8.89 2.74
CA SER A 409 23.88 9.62 1.67
C SER A 409 23.41 11.08 1.54
N GLY A 410 22.40 11.46 2.33
CA GLY A 410 21.81 12.80 2.31
C GLY A 410 20.75 13.00 1.22
N ASN A 411 20.23 11.93 0.62
CA ASN A 411 19.07 12.04 -0.27
C ASN A 411 17.78 12.09 0.52
N LEU A 412 16.82 12.88 0.06
CA LEU A 412 15.50 13.01 0.68
C LEU A 412 14.54 11.98 0.12
N TRP A 413 13.81 11.31 1.00
CA TRP A 413 12.79 10.31 0.65
C TRP A 413 11.48 10.62 1.37
N LEU A 414 10.38 10.19 0.77
CA LEU A 414 9.02 10.41 1.26
C LEU A 414 8.17 9.17 1.06
N ASN A 415 7.20 8.94 1.94
CA ASN A 415 6.07 8.06 1.63
C ASN A 415 4.74 8.77 1.86
N GLU A 416 3.73 8.37 1.11
CA GLU A 416 2.40 8.96 1.17
C GLU A 416 1.27 7.96 0.99
N MET A 417 0.11 8.33 1.50
CA MET A 417 -1.13 7.58 1.26
C MET A 417 -1.75 8.00 -0.08
N GLY A 418 -2.00 7.02 -0.94
CA GLY A 418 -2.79 7.18 -2.16
C GLY A 418 -4.29 7.27 -1.86
N PRO A 419 -5.13 7.41 -2.90
CA PRO A 419 -6.59 7.37 -2.77
C PRO A 419 -7.07 5.94 -2.42
N ALA A 420 -7.89 5.28 -3.24
CA ALA A 420 -8.18 3.86 -3.04
C ALA A 420 -6.96 3.04 -3.51
N SER A 421 -6.05 2.73 -2.57
CA SER A 421 -4.70 2.20 -2.84
C SER A 421 -3.80 3.23 -3.54
N GLY A 422 -2.70 2.80 -4.15
CA GLY A 422 -1.73 3.69 -4.78
C GLY A 422 -0.86 4.42 -3.78
N ASP A 423 -0.57 3.81 -2.63
CA ASP A 423 0.39 4.37 -1.68
C ASP A 423 1.78 4.33 -2.31
N GLU A 424 2.63 5.31 -1.97
CA GLU A 424 3.89 5.51 -2.67
C GLU A 424 5.07 5.66 -1.71
N PHE A 425 6.24 5.22 -2.18
CA PHE A 425 7.55 5.53 -1.65
C PHE A 425 8.37 6.22 -2.74
N ASN A 426 8.78 7.46 -2.47
CA ASN A 426 9.24 8.43 -3.44
C ASN A 426 10.69 8.85 -3.13
N PHE A 427 11.57 8.77 -4.13
CA PHE A 427 12.87 9.44 -4.12
C PHE A 427 12.69 10.91 -4.51
N ILE A 428 13.06 11.85 -3.63
CA ILE A 428 12.71 13.26 -3.81
C ILE A 428 13.74 14.02 -4.65
N ILE A 429 13.30 14.47 -5.83
CA ILE A 429 14.09 15.27 -6.77
C ILE A 429 13.70 16.75 -6.64
N LYS A 430 14.72 17.61 -6.54
CA LYS A 430 14.56 19.06 -6.49
C LYS A 430 13.76 19.58 -7.69
N GLY A 431 12.68 20.32 -7.43
CA GLY A 431 11.82 20.95 -8.43
C GLY A 431 10.87 20.00 -9.15
N ALA A 432 10.88 18.70 -8.83
CA ALA A 432 10.08 17.70 -9.52
C ALA A 432 8.58 17.78 -9.18
N ASN A 433 7.77 17.23 -10.08
CA ASN A 433 6.32 17.08 -9.93
C ASN A 433 5.94 15.61 -9.95
N TYR A 434 5.34 15.13 -8.84
CA TYR A 434 4.94 13.73 -8.63
C TYR A 434 3.52 13.45 -9.13
N GLY A 435 2.81 14.49 -9.57
CA GLY A 435 1.68 14.37 -10.47
C GLY A 435 0.30 14.28 -9.82
N TRP A 436 0.15 14.08 -8.51
CA TRP A 436 -1.18 14.11 -7.87
C TRP A 436 -1.91 15.46 -8.12
N PRO A 437 -3.23 15.46 -8.43
CA PRO A 437 -4.12 14.32 -8.70
C PRO A 437 -4.21 13.93 -10.19
N LEU A 438 -3.37 14.52 -11.05
CA LEU A 438 -3.36 14.25 -12.49
C LEU A 438 -2.94 12.81 -12.80
N VAL A 439 -2.10 12.21 -11.96
CA VAL A 439 -1.77 10.78 -11.97
C VAL A 439 -1.79 10.19 -10.57
N SER A 440 -2.12 8.91 -10.48
CA SER A 440 -1.94 8.08 -9.30
C SER A 440 -1.95 6.60 -9.69
N ASN A 441 -1.18 5.78 -8.98
CA ASN A 441 -1.28 4.32 -9.07
C ASN A 441 -2.44 3.72 -8.25
N GLY A 442 -3.30 4.57 -7.67
CA GLY A 442 -4.54 4.21 -6.98
C GLY A 442 -5.80 4.58 -7.77
N ASN A 443 -6.97 4.19 -7.26
CA ASN A 443 -8.25 4.53 -7.89
C ASN A 443 -8.96 5.64 -7.10
N HIS A 444 -9.92 6.30 -7.73
CA HIS A 444 -10.92 7.08 -7.00
C HIS A 444 -11.65 6.15 -6.02
N TYR A 445 -12.10 6.67 -4.87
CA TYR A 445 -12.93 5.88 -3.97
C TYR A 445 -14.29 5.64 -4.61
N ASN A 446 -14.94 4.51 -4.28
CA ASN A 446 -16.28 4.19 -4.79
C ASN A 446 -17.34 5.23 -4.39
N GLY A 447 -17.10 5.98 -3.31
CA GLY A 447 -17.99 7.04 -2.84
C GLY A 447 -17.62 8.44 -3.32
N ASP A 448 -16.59 8.60 -4.16
CA ASP A 448 -16.24 9.91 -4.70
C ASP A 448 -17.28 10.40 -5.71
N ALA A 449 -17.53 11.70 -5.72
CA ALA A 449 -18.47 12.32 -6.64
C ALA A 449 -17.94 12.33 -8.10
N TYR A 450 -16.62 12.44 -8.25
CA TYR A 450 -15.93 12.40 -9.52
C TYR A 450 -15.37 11.00 -9.78
N LEU A 451 -15.77 10.40 -10.91
CA LEU A 451 -15.28 9.10 -11.40
C LEU A 451 -15.21 7.98 -10.33
N PRO A 452 -16.30 7.68 -9.61
CA PRO A 452 -16.29 6.73 -8.49
C PRO A 452 -15.70 5.37 -8.88
N GLY A 453 -14.71 4.91 -8.09
CA GLY A 453 -14.04 3.61 -8.28
C GLY A 453 -13.12 3.51 -9.50
N GLN A 454 -13.11 4.52 -10.38
CA GLN A 454 -12.32 4.50 -11.61
C GLN A 454 -10.83 4.74 -11.31
N PRO A 455 -9.92 4.16 -12.11
CA PRO A 455 -8.51 4.45 -11.97
C PRO A 455 -8.21 5.92 -12.32
N TYR A 456 -7.28 6.53 -11.58
CA TYR A 456 -6.58 7.71 -12.07
C TYR A 456 -5.66 7.29 -13.24
N PRO A 457 -5.31 8.22 -14.16
CA PRO A 457 -4.20 7.99 -15.08
C PRO A 457 -2.95 7.52 -14.31
N ARG A 458 -2.25 6.53 -14.86
CA ARG A 458 -1.08 5.92 -14.22
C ARG A 458 0.19 6.69 -14.57
N HIS A 459 1.21 6.61 -13.73
CA HIS A 459 2.50 7.28 -13.98
C HIS A 459 3.18 6.77 -15.26
N ASP A 460 3.03 5.49 -15.60
CA ASP A 460 3.59 4.91 -16.84
C ASP A 460 2.97 5.51 -18.13
N THR A 461 1.77 6.09 -18.04
CA THR A 461 1.12 6.80 -19.15
C THR A 461 1.47 8.30 -19.22
N ALA A 462 2.26 8.82 -18.28
CA ALA A 462 2.48 10.25 -18.11
C ALA A 462 3.94 10.58 -17.74
N PRO A 463 4.89 10.43 -18.70
CA PRO A 463 6.33 10.55 -18.45
C PRO A 463 6.79 11.95 -17.99
N GLN A 464 5.92 12.97 -18.05
CA GLN A 464 6.19 14.30 -17.52
C GLN A 464 6.15 14.37 -15.98
N PHE A 465 5.58 13.37 -15.31
CA PHE A 465 5.55 13.27 -13.85
C PHE A 465 6.60 12.28 -13.37
N THR A 466 7.19 12.58 -12.21
CA THR A 466 8.17 11.68 -11.58
C THR A 466 7.44 10.48 -10.98
N PRO A 467 7.78 9.23 -11.38
CA PRO A 467 7.15 8.04 -10.82
C PRO A 467 7.70 7.74 -9.41
N PRO A 468 6.92 7.03 -8.58
CA PRO A 468 7.41 6.54 -7.30
C PRO A 468 8.46 5.44 -7.48
N ALA A 469 9.39 5.34 -6.53
CA ALA A 469 10.40 4.28 -6.49
C ALA A 469 9.78 2.91 -6.13
N ALA A 470 8.69 2.93 -5.37
CA ALA A 470 7.81 1.80 -5.14
C ALA A 470 6.37 2.28 -4.88
N TYR A 471 5.38 1.47 -5.23
CA TYR A 471 3.99 1.77 -4.91
C TYR A 471 3.17 0.52 -4.58
N TRP A 472 2.08 0.70 -3.83
CA TRP A 472 1.16 -0.35 -3.41
C TRP A 472 -0.22 -0.11 -4.03
N GLY A 473 -0.46 -0.71 -5.19
CA GLY A 473 -1.68 -0.53 -6.00
C GLY A 473 -2.85 -1.44 -5.63
N TRP A 474 -3.98 -1.26 -6.33
CA TRP A 474 -5.17 -2.09 -6.21
C TRP A 474 -4.95 -3.49 -6.83
N PHE A 475 -5.07 -4.52 -6.00
CA PHE A 475 -5.21 -5.92 -6.40
C PHE A 475 -6.40 -6.50 -5.62
N SER A 476 -7.10 -7.50 -6.15
CA SER A 476 -8.29 -8.10 -5.52
C SER A 476 -8.04 -8.71 -4.12
N THR A 477 -6.79 -8.74 -3.68
CA THR A 477 -6.33 -9.27 -2.39
C THR A 477 -5.65 -8.23 -1.49
N THR A 478 -5.51 -6.96 -1.88
CA THR A 478 -4.86 -5.94 -1.02
C THR A 478 -5.60 -4.63 -0.90
N ASN A 479 -5.70 -4.20 0.36
CA ASN A 479 -6.06 -2.85 0.78
C ASN A 479 -4.79 -1.97 0.81
N SER A 480 -4.97 -0.64 0.73
CA SER A 480 -3.93 0.37 0.99
C SER A 480 -3.12 0.00 2.26
N MET A 481 -1.78 0.04 2.16
CA MET A 481 -0.92 -0.11 3.33
C MET A 481 -1.11 1.08 4.27
N SER A 482 -1.46 2.24 3.73
CA SER A 482 -1.56 3.52 4.43
C SER A 482 -0.25 3.79 5.19
N PRO A 483 0.83 4.14 4.48
CA PRO A 483 2.15 4.25 5.08
C PRO A 483 2.18 5.47 6.01
N SER A 484 3.00 5.39 7.05
CA SER A 484 3.08 6.38 8.11
C SER A 484 4.52 6.90 8.24
N GLY A 485 5.16 6.80 9.41
CA GLY A 485 6.52 7.25 9.61
C GLY A 485 7.53 6.52 8.72
N LEU A 486 8.65 7.21 8.49
CA LEU A 486 9.79 6.77 7.69
C LEU A 486 11.08 6.99 8.48
N ALA A 487 11.96 6.01 8.48
CA ALA A 487 13.32 6.14 8.98
C ALA A 487 14.29 5.30 8.13
N PHE A 488 15.55 5.72 8.04
CA PHE A 488 16.61 4.90 7.46
C PHE A 488 17.40 4.21 8.55
N TYR A 489 17.69 2.92 8.35
CA TYR A 489 18.48 2.16 9.30
C TYR A 489 19.97 2.21 8.97
N ASN A 490 20.75 2.85 9.83
CA ASN A 490 22.22 2.89 9.74
C ASN A 490 22.91 2.42 11.04
N GLY A 491 22.12 1.90 12.00
CA GLY A 491 22.63 1.41 13.28
C GLY A 491 23.41 0.09 13.17
N ASN A 492 23.99 -0.36 14.28
CA ASN A 492 24.77 -1.60 14.34
C ASN A 492 24.00 -2.80 14.91
N LEU A 493 22.83 -2.60 15.52
CA LEU A 493 22.06 -3.71 16.12
C LEU A 493 21.41 -4.63 15.10
N PHE A 494 21.06 -4.13 13.92
CA PHE A 494 20.54 -4.91 12.80
C PHE A 494 21.47 -4.75 11.58
N PRO A 495 22.68 -5.32 11.57
CA PRO A 495 23.65 -5.14 10.48
C PRO A 495 23.06 -5.43 9.10
N GLN A 496 22.18 -6.43 9.02
CA GLN A 496 21.49 -6.84 7.80
C GLN A 496 20.50 -5.80 7.27
N TRP A 497 20.09 -4.80 8.08
CA TRP A 497 19.15 -3.74 7.69
C TRP A 497 19.84 -2.43 7.28
N LYS A 498 21.18 -2.35 7.35
CA LYS A 498 21.91 -1.12 7.01
C LYS A 498 21.56 -0.61 5.61
N GLY A 499 21.35 0.70 5.49
CA GLY A 499 20.96 1.38 4.26
C GLY A 499 19.50 1.17 3.84
N SER A 500 18.74 0.32 4.53
CA SER A 500 17.31 0.10 4.21
C SER A 500 16.44 1.21 4.78
N ALA A 501 15.34 1.51 4.09
CA ALA A 501 14.26 2.32 4.65
C ALA A 501 13.32 1.44 5.49
N LEU A 502 12.77 2.01 6.56
CA LEU A 502 11.79 1.41 7.45
C LEU A 502 10.52 2.25 7.42
N LEU A 503 9.40 1.64 7.04
CA LEU A 503 8.11 2.29 6.88
C LEU A 503 7.11 1.71 7.88
N GLY A 504 6.45 2.58 8.63
CA GLY A 504 5.27 2.20 9.40
C GLY A 504 4.02 2.09 8.50
N SER A 505 3.04 1.31 8.95
CA SER A 505 1.74 1.19 8.28
C SER A 505 0.59 1.14 9.29
N THR A 506 -0.45 1.94 9.03
CA THR A 506 -1.64 1.99 9.90
C THR A 506 -2.68 0.95 9.53
N SER A 507 -3.02 0.82 8.24
CA SER A 507 -4.11 -0.05 7.80
C SER A 507 -3.67 -1.51 7.74
N SER A 508 -2.43 -1.77 7.32
CA SER A 508 -1.88 -3.13 7.28
C SER A 508 -1.27 -3.59 8.61
N ILE A 509 -1.22 -2.71 9.63
CA ILE A 509 -0.74 -3.00 11.00
C ILE A 509 0.60 -3.72 10.94
N ALA A 510 1.59 -3.06 10.34
CA ALA A 510 2.86 -3.68 10.01
C ALA A 510 4.02 -2.67 10.02
N LEU A 511 5.23 -3.22 10.11
CA LEU A 511 6.49 -2.58 9.77
C LEU A 511 6.97 -3.14 8.43
N TYR A 512 7.40 -2.26 7.53
CA TYR A 512 8.02 -2.65 6.27
C TYR A 512 9.49 -2.26 6.30
N ARG A 513 10.34 -3.10 5.74
CA ARG A 513 11.71 -2.77 5.37
C ARG A 513 11.80 -2.73 3.85
N VAL A 514 12.24 -1.61 3.31
CA VAL A 514 12.44 -1.40 1.87
C VAL A 514 13.94 -1.40 1.61
N VAL A 515 14.39 -2.34 0.78
CA VAL A 515 15.79 -2.50 0.38
C VAL A 515 16.02 -1.66 -0.88
N ILE A 516 17.02 -0.80 -0.81
CA ILE A 516 17.35 0.18 -1.85
C ILE A 516 18.76 -0.10 -2.32
N ASP A 517 18.96 -0.14 -3.64
CA ASP A 517 20.29 -0.11 -4.22
C ASP A 517 20.84 1.32 -4.15
N PRO A 518 21.90 1.60 -3.36
CA PRO A 518 22.43 2.95 -3.19
C PRO A 518 23.08 3.51 -4.46
N ALA A 519 23.42 2.67 -5.45
CA ALA A 519 24.00 3.15 -6.70
C ALA A 519 22.94 3.70 -7.65
N THR A 520 21.72 3.16 -7.61
CA THR A 520 20.64 3.48 -8.56
C THR A 520 19.44 4.17 -7.90
N ASN A 521 19.34 4.14 -6.58
CA ASN A 521 18.16 4.50 -5.79
C ASN A 521 16.91 3.67 -6.13
N ASN A 522 17.08 2.52 -6.79
CA ASN A 522 15.98 1.62 -7.10
C ASN A 522 15.62 0.76 -5.89
N VAL A 523 14.33 0.47 -5.72
CA VAL A 523 13.87 -0.50 -4.74
C VAL A 523 14.07 -1.91 -5.27
N THR A 524 14.91 -2.66 -4.58
CA THR A 524 15.32 -4.04 -4.93
C THR A 524 14.74 -5.09 -4.01
N GLY A 525 13.97 -4.69 -2.99
CA GLY A 525 13.18 -5.63 -2.22
C GLY A 525 12.34 -4.97 -1.13
N VAL A 526 11.35 -5.71 -0.62
CA VAL A 526 10.49 -5.31 0.48
C VAL A 526 10.27 -6.49 1.42
N GLU A 527 10.47 -6.28 2.71
CA GLU A 527 10.09 -7.23 3.77
C GLU A 527 8.93 -6.64 4.57
N ARG A 528 7.92 -7.45 4.89
CA ARG A 528 6.80 -7.06 5.75
C ARG A 528 6.81 -7.86 7.06
N TYR A 529 6.65 -7.14 8.17
CA TYR A 529 6.49 -7.70 9.50
C TYR A 529 5.14 -7.25 10.08
N GLY A 530 4.18 -8.16 10.22
CA GLY A 530 2.83 -7.82 10.65
C GLY A 530 2.00 -9.05 11.05
N ARG A 531 0.92 -8.83 11.80
CA ARG A 531 0.16 -9.93 12.42
C ARG A 531 -0.39 -10.91 11.38
N SER A 532 -0.90 -10.40 10.28
CA SER A 532 -1.44 -11.22 9.18
C SER A 532 -0.36 -11.91 8.34
N ALA A 533 0.89 -11.45 8.43
CA ALA A 533 2.01 -11.90 7.62
C ALA A 533 2.77 -13.04 8.31
N ASN A 534 3.30 -12.75 9.50
CA ASN A 534 4.24 -13.62 10.21
C ASN A 534 3.92 -13.72 11.71
N ASN A 535 2.66 -13.48 12.11
CA ASN A 535 2.19 -13.44 13.50
C ASN A 535 2.88 -12.38 14.39
N VAL A 536 3.57 -11.39 13.79
CA VAL A 536 4.23 -10.31 14.53
C VAL A 536 3.24 -9.18 14.79
N TYR A 537 2.84 -8.98 16.04
CA TYR A 537 1.94 -7.88 16.38
C TYR A 537 2.68 -6.56 16.64
N THR A 538 2.95 -5.81 15.57
CA THR A 538 3.52 -4.46 15.66
C THR A 538 2.54 -3.43 16.23
N GLY A 539 1.24 -3.63 15.97
CA GLY A 539 0.23 -2.57 16.04
C GLY A 539 0.34 -1.59 14.87
N ALA A 540 -0.56 -0.60 14.81
CA ALA A 540 -0.54 0.44 13.78
C ALA A 540 0.66 1.36 14.01
N VAL A 541 1.80 1.06 13.38
CA VAL A 541 3.02 1.86 13.51
C VAL A 541 2.72 3.26 12.94
N ARG A 542 2.85 4.31 13.75
CA ARG A 542 2.46 5.69 13.37
C ARG A 542 3.65 6.60 13.10
N ALA A 543 4.71 6.49 13.90
CA ALA A 543 6.01 7.09 13.66
C ALA A 543 7.10 6.16 14.21
N LEU A 544 8.29 6.21 13.62
CA LEU A 544 9.46 5.46 14.06
C LEU A 544 10.74 6.25 13.87
N LYS A 545 11.74 6.00 14.71
CA LYS A 545 13.08 6.56 14.66
C LYS A 545 14.10 5.48 15.03
N VAL A 546 15.30 5.61 14.48
CA VAL A 546 16.46 4.83 14.92
C VAL A 546 17.17 5.64 16.00
N SER A 547 17.36 5.03 17.17
CA SER A 547 18.10 5.61 18.29
C SER A 547 19.52 5.91 17.87
N PRO A 548 19.99 7.17 18.01
CA PRO A 548 21.36 7.53 17.68
C PRO A 548 22.38 6.96 18.69
N LEU A 549 21.92 6.48 19.86
CA LEU A 549 22.80 5.99 20.93
C LEU A 549 23.21 4.53 20.72
N ASP A 550 22.25 3.67 20.42
CA ASP A 550 22.44 2.22 20.39
C ASP A 550 22.01 1.61 19.04
N GLY A 551 21.37 2.36 18.14
CA GLY A 551 20.84 1.83 16.89
C GLY A 551 19.60 0.95 17.07
N SER A 552 18.94 1.00 18.23
CA SER A 552 17.61 0.38 18.43
C SER A 552 16.54 1.16 17.69
N ILE A 553 15.44 0.51 17.30
CA ILE A 553 14.34 1.19 16.61
C ILE A 553 13.24 1.46 17.61
N TRP A 554 12.81 2.71 17.71
CA TRP A 554 11.71 3.12 18.57
C TRP A 554 10.56 3.60 17.73
N TYR A 555 9.34 3.24 18.11
CA TYR A 555 8.16 3.62 17.36
C TYR A 555 6.97 3.84 18.28
N VAL A 556 6.03 4.66 17.82
CA VAL A 556 4.72 4.80 18.46
C VAL A 556 3.67 3.98 17.72
N LYS A 557 2.94 3.16 18.47
CA LYS A 557 1.70 2.52 18.04
C LYS A 557 0.57 3.55 18.14
N GLY A 558 -0.08 3.87 17.01
CA GLY A 558 -1.24 4.77 16.98
C GLY A 558 -2.51 4.14 17.57
N GLY A 559 -3.55 4.96 17.75
CA GLY A 559 -4.82 4.55 18.35
C GLY A 559 -4.99 5.02 19.80
N GLY A 560 -6.20 4.87 20.35
CA GLY A 560 -6.53 5.29 21.73
C GLY A 560 -5.84 4.45 22.81
N ASP A 561 -5.41 3.24 22.47
CA ASP A 561 -4.59 2.32 23.26
C ASP A 561 -3.10 2.39 22.86
N GLY A 562 -2.65 3.54 22.34
CA GLY A 562 -1.32 3.75 21.79
C GLY A 562 -0.20 3.50 22.80
N ALA A 563 1.01 3.32 22.27
CA ALA A 563 2.18 3.02 23.09
C ALA A 563 3.48 3.45 22.41
N LEU A 564 4.48 3.83 23.19
CA LEU A 564 5.88 3.89 22.77
C LEU A 564 6.49 2.50 22.94
N ARG A 565 7.11 1.98 21.87
CA ARG A 565 7.69 0.63 21.81
C ARG A 565 9.11 0.68 21.27
N LYS A 566 9.92 -0.28 21.70
CA LYS A 566 11.32 -0.48 21.31
C LYS A 566 11.47 -1.82 20.60
N LEU A 567 12.22 -1.83 19.50
CA LEU A 567 12.68 -3.03 18.80
C LEU A 567 14.18 -3.24 19.07
N THR A 568 14.52 -4.43 19.51
CA THR A 568 15.90 -4.91 19.66
C THR A 568 16.06 -6.28 19.02
N PRO A 569 17.28 -6.70 18.62
CA PRO A 569 17.52 -8.04 18.10
C PRO A 569 17.02 -9.15 19.03
N GLN A 570 16.73 -10.31 18.45
CA GLN A 570 16.46 -11.55 19.19
C GLN A 570 17.70 -12.14 19.84
#